data_AF-A0A957F0U7-F1
#
_entry.id   AF-A0A957F0U7-F1
#
_cell.length_a   1.000
_cell.length_b   1.000
_cell.length_c   1.000
_cell.angle_alpha   90.00
_cell.angle_beta   90.00
_cell.angle_gamma   90.00
#
_symmetry.space_group_name_H-M   'P 1'
#
loop_
_entity.id
_entity.type
_entity.pdbx_description
1 polymer ?
#
loop_
_entity_poly.entity_id
_entity_poly.type
_entity_poly.pdbx_seq_one_letter_code
_entity_poly.pdbx_strand_id
1 'polypeptide(L)'
;DGGTSGSLDGVGIPQRGGDLELTVTVNYLDDFNQPQAFSDTLTISVAEPVTEDETAVSSPSDTPPEDEGFLGKLWRFVRGMLGLGS
;
A
#
# COMPACT_ATOMS: atom_id res chain seq x y z
N ASP A 1 42.50 -1.97 -25.62
CA ASP A 1 42.81 -1.79 -24.19
C ASP A 1 41.66 -2.38 -23.37
N GLY A 2 41.80 -3.64 -22.96
CA GLY A 2 40.74 -4.33 -22.22
C GLY A 2 40.65 -3.79 -20.80
N GLY A 3 39.86 -2.74 -20.58
CA GLY A 3 39.62 -2.20 -19.25
C GLY A 3 39.14 -3.27 -18.26
N THR A 4 39.51 -3.13 -17.00
CA THR A 4 39.06 -4.02 -15.92
C THR A 4 37.59 -3.73 -15.63
N SER A 5 36.71 -4.72 -15.82
CA SER A 5 35.32 -4.65 -15.37
C SER A 5 35.16 -5.37 -14.02
N GLY A 6 34.32 -4.81 -13.14
CA GLY A 6 33.86 -5.45 -11.91
C GLY A 6 32.35 -5.29 -11.76
N SER A 7 31.71 -6.20 -11.04
CA SER A 7 30.28 -6.11 -10.67
C SER A 7 30.13 -5.75 -9.20
N LEU A 8 29.08 -5.01 -8.87
CA LEU A 8 28.66 -4.71 -7.51
C LEU A 8 27.20 -5.14 -7.37
N ASP A 9 26.94 -6.03 -6.43
CA ASP A 9 25.59 -6.47 -6.10
C ASP A 9 25.19 -5.96 -4.71
N GLY A 10 23.95 -5.49 -4.59
CA GLY A 10 23.37 -4.99 -3.35
C GLY A 10 21.87 -5.23 -3.30
N VAL A 11 21.31 -5.31 -2.09
CA VAL A 11 19.86 -5.50 -1.88
C VAL A 11 19.35 -4.36 -1.00
N GLY A 12 18.30 -3.68 -1.48
CA GLY A 12 17.55 -2.69 -0.73
C GLY A 12 16.07 -3.08 -0.66
N ILE A 13 15.43 -2.85 0.49
CA ILE A 13 14.01 -3.09 0.68
C ILE A 13 13.30 -1.73 0.80
N PRO A 14 12.57 -1.28 -0.24
CA PRO A 14 11.81 -0.04 -0.19
C PRO A 14 10.77 -0.08 0.94
N GLN A 15 10.63 1.03 1.66
CA GLN A 15 9.66 1.15 2.77
C GLN A 15 8.33 1.79 2.35
N ARG A 16 8.28 2.37 1.15
CA ARG A 16 7.10 3.02 0.56
C ARG A 16 7.15 2.85 -0.96
N GLY A 17 5.97 2.83 -1.61
CA GLY A 17 5.89 2.97 -3.06
C GLY A 17 6.17 4.39 -3.56
N GLY A 18 6.23 4.54 -4.87
CA GLY A 18 6.63 5.75 -5.58
C GLY A 18 8.00 5.64 -6.25
N ASP A 19 8.47 6.76 -6.80
CA ASP A 19 9.78 6.83 -7.45
C ASP A 19 10.90 6.87 -6.41
N LEU A 20 11.85 5.94 -6.54
CA LEU A 20 13.05 5.83 -5.73
C LEU A 20 14.28 6.16 -6.58
N GLU A 21 15.04 7.18 -6.21
CA GLU A 21 16.33 7.50 -6.82
C GLU A 21 17.47 6.73 -6.13
N LEU A 22 18.14 5.85 -6.87
CA LEU A 22 19.35 5.17 -6.45
C LEU A 22 20.56 5.84 -7.11
N THR A 23 21.38 6.53 -6.33
CA THR A 23 22.64 7.10 -6.83
C THR A 23 23.81 6.19 -6.49
N VAL A 24 24.56 5.80 -7.51
CA VAL A 24 25.81 5.03 -7.39
C VAL A 24 26.97 5.97 -7.63
N THR A 25 27.91 6.03 -6.68
CA THR A 25 29.14 6.83 -6.80
C THR A 25 30.36 5.92 -6.75
N VAL A 26 31.19 5.97 -7.79
CA VAL A 26 32.47 5.28 -7.87
C VAL A 26 33.58 6.30 -7.61
N ASN A 27 34.27 6.14 -6.49
CA ASN A 27 35.46 6.92 -6.16
C ASN A 27 36.71 6.17 -6.65
N TYR A 28 37.60 6.84 -7.38
CA TYR A 28 38.81 6.23 -7.94
C TYR A 28 39.98 7.22 -7.98
N LEU A 29 41.18 6.70 -8.26
CA LEU A 29 42.37 7.51 -8.56
C LEU A 29 42.61 7.46 -10.06
N ASP A 30 42.88 8.61 -10.68
CA ASP A 30 43.29 8.66 -12.09
C ASP A 30 44.80 8.36 -12.27
N ASP A 31 45.27 8.46 -13.52
CA ASP A 31 46.66 8.20 -13.91
C ASP A 31 47.68 9.14 -13.25
N PHE A 32 47.22 10.23 -12.61
CA PHE A 32 48.03 11.18 -11.86
C PHE A 32 47.88 11.02 -10.34
N ASN A 33 47.27 9.93 -9.87
CA ASN A 33 46.92 9.69 -8.46
C ASN A 33 46.03 10.77 -7.84
N GLN A 34 45.17 11.41 -8.64
CA GLN A 34 44.23 12.40 -8.14
C GLN A 34 42.89 11.73 -7.81
N PRO A 35 42.25 12.03 -6.66
CA PRO A 35 40.91 11.53 -6.35
C PRO A 35 39.87 12.04 -7.33
N GLN A 36 39.08 11.13 -7.88
CA GLN A 36 37.98 11.39 -8.80
C GLN A 36 36.70 10.68 -8.32
N ALA A 37 35.55 11.17 -8.79
CA ALA A 37 34.25 10.55 -8.55
C ALA A 37 33.42 10.50 -9.84
N PHE A 38 32.86 9.34 -10.15
CA PHE A 38 31.84 9.16 -11.17
C PHE A 38 30.51 8.82 -10.49
N SER A 39 29.43 9.52 -10.84
CA SER A 39 28.11 9.29 -10.27
C SER A 39 27.07 9.06 -11.35
N ASP A 40 26.19 8.09 -11.11
CA ASP A 40 25.04 7.82 -11.94
C ASP A 40 23.81 7.59 -11.07
N THR A 41 22.64 7.99 -11.56
CA THR A 41 21.38 7.93 -10.82
C THR A 41 20.36 7.11 -11.59
N LEU A 42 19.88 6.03 -10.96
CA LEU A 42 18.84 5.17 -11.46
C LEU A 42 17.50 5.50 -10.78
N THR A 43 16.49 5.84 -11.56
CA THR A 43 15.11 5.98 -11.07
C THR A 43 14.40 4.63 -11.11
N ILE A 44 13.90 4.19 -9.96
CA ILE A 44 13.20 2.91 -9.77
C ILE A 44 11.76 3.21 -9.36
N SER A 45 10.78 2.76 -10.16
CA SER A 45 9.36 2.86 -9.80
C SER A 45 8.99 1.72 -8.85
N VAL A 46 8.69 2.03 -7.59
CA VAL A 46 8.27 1.07 -6.56
C VAL A 46 6.73 1.07 -6.46
N ALA A 47 6.10 -0.10 -6.59
CA ALA A 47 4.66 -0.22 -6.43
C ALA A 47 4.24 -0.05 -4.95
N GLU A 48 3.10 0.59 -4.72
CA GLU A 48 2.46 0.58 -3.39
C GLU A 48 1.77 -0.77 -3.15
N PRO A 49 1.78 -1.27 -1.90
CA PRO A 49 0.99 -2.44 -1.55
C PRO A 49 -0.50 -2.10 -1.72
N VAL A 50 -1.21 -2.92 -2.50
CA VAL A 50 -2.67 -2.85 -2.55
C VAL A 50 -3.16 -3.29 -1.18
N THR A 51 -3.81 -2.37 -0.46
CA THR A 51 -4.59 -2.76 0.70
C THR A 51 -5.80 -3.48 0.12
N GLU A 52 -6.00 -4.74 0.46
CA GLU A 52 -7.27 -5.41 0.20
C GLU A 52 -8.30 -4.69 1.05
N ASP A 53 -8.87 -3.59 0.52
CA ASP A 53 -10.09 -3.01 1.05
C ASP A 53 -11.08 -4.16 1.11
N GLU A 54 -11.52 -4.41 2.33
CA GLU A 54 -12.43 -5.46 2.73
C GLU A 54 -13.43 -5.76 1.62
N THR A 55 -13.19 -6.81 0.83
CA THR A 55 -14.30 -7.70 0.51
C THR A 55 -14.70 -8.29 1.83
N ALA A 56 -15.49 -7.50 2.58
CA ALA A 56 -16.51 -7.99 3.47
C ALA A 56 -17.32 -8.95 2.60
N VAL A 57 -16.84 -10.20 2.54
CA VAL A 57 -17.65 -11.35 2.26
C VAL A 57 -18.79 -11.17 3.23
N SER A 58 -19.92 -10.73 2.70
CA SER A 58 -21.14 -10.57 3.46
C SER A 58 -21.44 -11.96 4.00
N SER A 59 -21.03 -12.20 5.24
CA SER A 59 -21.63 -13.25 6.05
C SER A 59 -23.14 -13.03 5.92
N PRO A 60 -23.95 -14.04 5.57
CA PRO A 60 -25.38 -13.89 5.46
C PRO A 60 -25.99 -13.85 6.88
N SER A 61 -25.63 -12.84 7.66
CA SER A 61 -26.05 -12.70 9.06
C SER A 61 -25.57 -11.38 9.66
N ASP A 62 -25.85 -10.26 9.00
CA ASP A 62 -26.08 -8.99 9.69
C ASP A 62 -26.72 -8.01 8.71
N THR A 63 -28.04 -8.13 8.53
CA THR A 63 -28.83 -7.00 8.06
C THR A 63 -28.84 -6.02 9.23
N PRO A 64 -28.26 -4.81 9.13
CA PRO A 64 -28.48 -3.79 10.14
C PRO A 64 -30.00 -3.59 10.23
N PRO A 65 -30.62 -3.57 11.41
CA PRO A 65 -32.02 -3.17 11.48
C PRO A 65 -32.08 -1.77 10.89
N GLU A 66 -32.75 -1.64 9.74
CA GLU A 66 -33.04 -0.33 9.16
C GLU A 66 -33.64 0.51 10.27
N ASP A 67 -33.11 1.72 10.50
CA ASP A 67 -33.59 2.60 11.55
C ASP A 67 -35.10 2.77 11.40
N GLU A 68 -35.86 2.04 12.24
CA GLU A 68 -37.30 2.05 12.17
C GLU A 68 -37.77 3.46 12.48
N GLY A 69 -38.19 4.18 11.43
CA GLY A 69 -38.82 5.47 11.56
C GLY A 69 -40.02 5.40 12.52
N PHE A 70 -40.46 6.56 13.02
CA PHE A 70 -41.54 6.67 14.00
C PHE A 70 -42.80 5.84 13.65
N LEU A 71 -43.13 5.74 12.35
CA LEU A 71 -44.23 4.94 11.82
C LEU A 71 -44.06 3.43 12.06
N GLY A 72 -42.84 2.90 11.94
CA GLY A 72 -42.53 1.49 12.22
C GLY A 72 -42.74 1.15 13.69
N LYS A 73 -42.27 2.03 14.58
CA LYS A 73 -42.47 1.89 16.04
C LYS A 73 -43.94 1.97 16.43
N LEU A 74 -44.70 2.89 15.82
CA LEU A 74 -46.13 3.02 16.07
C LEU A 74 -46.90 1.76 15.63
N TRP A 75 -46.53 1.17 14.49
CA TRP A 75 -47.18 -0.04 14.01
C TRP A 75 -46.87 -1.27 14.86
N ARG A 76 -45.63 -1.39 15.35
CA ARG A 76 -45.23 -2.46 16.28
C ARG A 76 -45.97 -2.35 17.61
N PHE A 77 -46.15 -1.13 18.12
CA PHE A 77 -46.94 -0.87 19.32
C PHE A 77 -48.41 -1.31 19.15
N VAL A 78 -49.04 -0.95 18.03
CA VAL A 78 -50.43 -1.36 17.72
C VAL A 78 -50.53 -2.88 17.60
N ARG A 79 -49.58 -3.55 16.93
CA ARG A 79 -49.57 -5.01 16.82
C ARG A 79 -49.37 -5.71 18.16
N GLY A 80 -48.54 -5.14 19.04
CA GLY A 80 -48.35 -5.63 20.41
C GLY A 80 -49.63 -5.54 21.25
N MET A 81 -50.38 -4.44 21.12
CA MET A 81 -51.68 -4.29 21.79
C MET A 81 -52.75 -5.27 21.28
N LEU A 82 -52.66 -5.70 20.02
CA LEU A 82 -53.58 -6.66 19.42
C LEU A 82 -53.12 -8.13 19.60
N GLY A 83 -52.00 -8.37 20.27
CA GLY A 83 -51.49 -9.71 20.58
C GLY A 83 -50.86 -10.46 19.39
N LEU A 84 -50.43 -9.75 18.34
CA LEU A 84 -49.94 -10.34 17.07
C LEU A 84 -48.40 -10.26 16.94
N GLY A 85 -47.65 -10.58 18.00
CA GLY A 85 -46.20 -10.38 18.03
C GLY A 85 -45.35 -11.63 17.81
N SER A 86 -44.65 -11.70 16.67
CA SER A 86 -43.22 -12.00 16.53
C SER A 86 -42.66 -11.28 15.32
#